data_AF-A0A6J7AU20-F1
#
_entry.id   AF-A0A6J7AU20-F1
#
_cell.length_a   1.000
_cell.length_b   1.000
_cell.length_c   1.000
_cell.angle_alpha   90.00
_cell.angle_beta   90.00
_cell.angle_gamma   90.00
#
_symmetry.space_group_name_H-M   'P 1'
#
loop_
_entity.id
_entity.type
_entity.pdbx_description
1 polymer ?
#
loop_
_entity_poly.entity_id
_entity_poly.type
_entity_poly.pdbx_seq_one_letter_code
_entity_poly.pdbx_strand_id
1 'polypeptide(L)'
;MHAGIVSIDDLPDEVTEVLGRTRSSQLGALISSLVRCISERGVVGMDPTHASALAALRSFNYEHIYMRPDSLAQGEAVIRVLRSLVGYYAEHPDSLPLTAQGDDAVRDAVTYVAGMTDRYAFDQAVHLLGWPLDRLPKGIDRPDA
;
A
#
# COMPACT_ATOMS: atom_id res chain seq x y z
N MET A 1 -12.20 -7.35 9.02
CA MET A 1 -11.58 -6.32 9.87
C MET A 1 -10.69 -7.04 10.86
N HIS A 2 -9.38 -6.86 10.79
CA HIS A 2 -8.42 -7.66 11.58
C HIS A 2 -7.49 -6.79 12.45
N ALA A 3 -7.30 -5.51 12.11
CA ALA A 3 -6.41 -4.61 12.83
C ALA A 3 -7.08 -3.82 13.98
N GLY A 4 -8.40 -3.98 14.17
CA GLY A 4 -9.15 -3.26 15.22
C GLY A 4 -9.24 -1.73 15.04
N ILE A 5 -8.92 -1.21 13.85
CA ILE A 5 -8.85 0.24 13.57
C ILE A 5 -10.23 0.83 13.25
N VAL A 6 -11.07 0.07 12.56
CA VAL A 6 -12.43 0.45 12.18
C VAL A 6 -13.36 -0.76 12.38
N SER A 7 -14.62 -0.48 12.66
CA SER A 7 -15.72 -1.44 12.77
C SER A 7 -16.69 -1.29 11.60
N ILE A 8 -17.63 -2.22 11.50
CA ILE A 8 -18.66 -2.19 10.45
C ILE A 8 -19.67 -1.08 10.69
N ASP A 9 -19.85 -0.69 11.96
CA ASP A 9 -20.77 0.35 12.39
C ASP A 9 -20.20 1.75 12.15
N ASP A 10 -18.92 1.85 11.83
CA ASP A 10 -18.29 3.12 11.42
C ASP A 10 -18.50 3.40 9.93
N LEU A 11 -18.92 2.41 9.13
CA LEU A 11 -19.11 2.60 7.69
C LEU A 11 -20.28 3.53 7.41
N PRO A 12 -20.19 4.39 6.37
CA PRO A 12 -21.33 5.18 5.90
C PRO A 12 -22.52 4.28 5.55
N ASP A 13 -23.73 4.73 5.87
CA ASP A 13 -24.96 3.96 5.65
C ASP A 13 -25.08 3.48 4.20
N GLU A 14 -24.81 4.37 3.22
CA GLU A 14 -24.82 4.05 1.79
C GLU A 14 -23.94 2.84 1.45
N VAL A 15 -22.79 2.67 2.10
CA VAL A 15 -21.92 1.52 1.88
C VAL A 15 -22.61 0.24 2.37
N THR A 16 -23.17 0.28 3.58
CA THR A 16 -23.79 -0.92 4.17
C THR A 16 -25.14 -1.27 3.54
N GLU A 17 -25.88 -0.29 3.03
CA GLU A 17 -27.15 -0.46 2.33
C GLU A 17 -26.95 -1.00 0.92
N VAL A 18 -25.98 -0.47 0.17
CA VAL A 18 -25.73 -0.85 -1.24
C VAL A 18 -24.86 -2.10 -1.35
N LEU A 19 -23.81 -2.20 -0.54
CA LEU A 19 -22.81 -3.29 -0.65
C LEU A 19 -22.99 -4.36 0.43
N GLY A 20 -23.79 -4.09 1.46
CA GLY A 20 -24.01 -4.99 2.59
C GLY A 20 -22.95 -4.87 3.69
N ARG A 21 -23.18 -5.62 4.77
CA ARG A 21 -22.44 -5.50 6.03
C ARG A 21 -21.27 -6.46 6.19
N THR A 22 -21.03 -7.35 5.23
CA THR A 22 -19.93 -8.31 5.31
C THR A 22 -18.95 -8.11 4.17
N ARG A 23 -17.67 -8.45 4.38
CA ARG A 23 -16.66 -8.34 3.31
C ARG A 23 -17.04 -9.15 2.07
N SER A 24 -17.62 -10.34 2.28
CA SER A 24 -18.09 -11.19 1.18
C SER A 24 -19.28 -10.57 0.45
N SER A 25 -20.25 -9.96 1.16
CA SER A 25 -21.37 -9.27 0.50
C SER A 25 -20.87 -8.07 -0.30
N GLN A 26 -19.97 -7.27 0.26
CA GLN A 26 -19.43 -6.08 -0.38
C GLN A 26 -18.68 -6.43 -1.66
N LEU A 27 -17.81 -7.43 -1.61
CA LEU A 27 -17.09 -7.91 -2.77
C LEU A 27 -18.05 -8.47 -3.83
N GLY A 28 -19.05 -9.25 -3.40
CA GLY A 28 -20.07 -9.80 -4.28
C GLY A 28 -20.85 -8.72 -5.03
N ALA A 29 -21.37 -7.72 -4.33
CA ALA A 29 -22.13 -6.62 -4.91
C ALA A 29 -21.32 -5.84 -5.97
N LEU A 30 -20.06 -5.51 -5.66
CA LEU A 30 -19.17 -4.82 -6.59
C LEU A 30 -18.85 -5.65 -7.83
N ILE A 31 -18.51 -6.93 -7.67
CA ILE A 31 -18.23 -7.83 -8.80
C ILE A 31 -19.48 -8.00 -9.67
N SER A 32 -20.64 -8.23 -9.06
CA SER A 32 -21.90 -8.40 -9.79
C SER A 32 -22.28 -7.15 -10.59
N SER A 33 -22.14 -5.95 -10.01
CA SER A 33 -22.37 -4.68 -10.73
C SER A 33 -21.43 -4.54 -11.92
N LEU A 34 -20.14 -4.89 -11.74
CA LEU A 34 -19.13 -4.79 -12.79
C LEU A 34 -19.40 -5.78 -13.94
N VAL A 35 -19.68 -7.04 -13.63
CA VAL A 35 -20.04 -8.06 -14.62
C VAL A 35 -21.29 -7.65 -15.40
N ARG A 36 -22.34 -7.18 -14.71
CA ARG A 36 -23.56 -6.70 -15.36
C ARG A 36 -23.28 -5.55 -16.33
N CYS A 37 -22.52 -4.54 -15.90
CA CYS A 37 -22.20 -3.39 -16.75
C CYS A 37 -21.43 -3.81 -18.02
N ILE A 38 -20.46 -4.73 -17.88
CA ILE A 38 -19.73 -5.29 -19.02
C ILE A 38 -20.68 -6.05 -19.95
N SER A 39 -21.52 -6.92 -19.42
CA SER A 39 -22.45 -7.73 -20.23
C SER A 39 -23.49 -6.89 -20.97
N GLU A 40 -24.00 -5.83 -20.34
CA GLU A 40 -25.07 -5.00 -20.92
C GLU A 40 -24.55 -3.89 -21.84
N ARG A 41 -23.38 -3.31 -21.52
CA ARG A 41 -22.89 -2.08 -22.15
C ARG A 41 -21.55 -2.25 -22.86
N GLY A 42 -20.88 -3.39 -22.69
CA GLY A 42 -19.57 -3.66 -23.28
C GLY A 42 -18.43 -2.81 -22.71
N VAL A 43 -18.63 -2.17 -21.55
CA VAL A 43 -17.64 -1.30 -20.92
C VAL A 43 -17.30 -1.78 -19.51
N VAL A 44 -16.03 -1.67 -19.14
CA VAL A 44 -15.58 -1.93 -17.76
C VAL A 44 -16.02 -0.76 -16.88
N GLY A 45 -17.02 -1.00 -16.06
CA GLY A 45 -17.57 0.01 -15.16
C GLY A 45 -18.58 -0.59 -14.20
N MET A 46 -19.22 0.27 -13.40
CA MET A 46 -20.31 -0.09 -12.50
C MET A 46 -21.48 0.86 -12.76
N ASP A 47 -22.68 0.48 -12.32
CA ASP A 47 -23.80 1.43 -12.28
C ASP A 47 -23.54 2.56 -11.27
N PRO A 48 -24.22 3.72 -11.40
CA PRO A 48 -23.97 4.88 -10.55
C PRO A 48 -24.10 4.60 -9.05
N THR A 49 -25.04 3.74 -8.65
CA THR A 49 -25.28 3.41 -7.23
C THR A 49 -24.09 2.67 -6.63
N HIS A 50 -23.59 1.63 -7.29
CA HIS A 50 -22.43 0.88 -6.80
C HIS A 50 -21.14 1.68 -6.91
N ALA A 51 -21.01 2.52 -7.95
CA ALA A 51 -19.87 3.42 -8.09
C ALA A 51 -19.81 4.45 -6.96
N SER A 52 -20.95 5.03 -6.57
CA SER A 52 -21.05 5.96 -5.44
C SER A 52 -20.70 5.28 -4.12
N ALA A 53 -21.28 4.11 -3.84
CA ALA A 53 -20.98 3.36 -2.62
C ALA A 53 -19.50 2.93 -2.54
N LEU A 54 -18.87 2.55 -3.66
CA LEU A 54 -17.45 2.27 -3.72
C LEU A 54 -16.60 3.52 -3.45
N ALA A 55 -17.00 4.67 -3.99
CA ALA A 55 -16.33 5.93 -3.72
C ALA A 55 -16.43 6.30 -2.22
N ALA A 56 -17.62 6.18 -1.61
CA ALA A 56 -17.83 6.41 -0.19
C ALA A 56 -16.97 5.47 0.68
N LEU A 57 -16.91 4.17 0.35
CA LEU A 57 -16.06 3.20 1.05
C LEU A 57 -14.57 3.55 0.94
N ARG A 58 -14.12 4.02 -0.24
CA ARG A 58 -12.73 4.47 -0.44
C ARG A 58 -12.41 5.72 0.38
N SER A 59 -13.30 6.71 0.38
CA SER A 59 -13.15 7.93 1.17
C SER A 59 -13.06 7.62 2.66
N PHE A 60 -13.96 6.76 3.17
CA PHE A 60 -13.93 6.29 4.55
C PHE A 60 -12.59 5.61 4.90
N ASN A 61 -12.12 4.66 4.08
CA ASN A 61 -10.84 4.00 4.33
C ASN A 61 -9.67 5.00 4.33
N TYR A 62 -9.72 6.01 3.46
CA TYR A 62 -8.68 7.03 3.40
C TYR A 62 -8.61 7.85 4.67
N GLU A 63 -9.73 8.39 5.11
CA GLU A 63 -9.82 9.23 6.30
C GLU A 63 -9.52 8.44 7.59
N HIS A 64 -10.08 7.25 7.74
CA HIS A 64 -10.05 6.52 9.01
C HIS A 64 -8.92 5.51 9.14
N ILE A 65 -8.26 5.10 8.03
CA ILE A 65 -7.16 4.11 8.07
C ILE A 65 -5.85 4.76 7.62
N TYR A 66 -5.84 5.37 6.44
CA TYR A 66 -4.60 5.85 5.81
C TYR A 66 -4.13 7.22 6.34
N MET A 67 -5.04 8.13 6.70
CA MET A 67 -4.70 9.47 7.20
C MET A 67 -4.48 9.54 8.72
N ARG A 68 -4.54 8.41 9.43
CA ARG A 68 -4.25 8.37 10.87
C ARG A 68 -2.82 8.88 11.14
N PRO A 69 -2.59 9.65 12.22
CA PRO A 69 -1.26 10.16 12.57
C PRO A 69 -0.19 9.07 12.63
N ASP A 70 -0.50 7.90 13.20
CA ASP A 70 0.42 6.77 13.26
C ASP A 70 0.78 6.22 11.88
N SER A 71 -0.21 6.11 10.98
CA SER A 71 -0.02 5.65 9.60
C SER A 71 0.86 6.62 8.81
N LEU A 72 0.62 7.93 8.97
CA LEU A 72 1.42 8.97 8.32
C LEU A 72 2.86 8.97 8.85
N ALA A 73 3.05 8.93 10.16
CA ALA A 73 4.38 8.88 10.78
C ALA A 73 5.17 7.64 10.35
N GLN A 74 4.50 6.49 10.24
CA GLN A 74 5.11 5.27 9.73
C GLN A 74 5.48 5.40 8.24
N GLY A 75 4.60 5.97 7.42
CA GLY A 75 4.87 6.25 6.01
C GLY A 75 6.08 7.16 5.81
N GLU A 76 6.19 8.24 6.60
CA GLU A 76 7.36 9.11 6.57
C GLU A 76 8.66 8.39 6.95
N ALA A 77 8.61 7.47 7.92
CA ALA A 77 9.77 6.67 8.32
C ALA A 77 10.24 5.77 7.17
N VAL A 78 9.31 5.10 6.48
CA VAL A 78 9.62 4.26 5.30
C VAL A 78 10.21 5.12 4.18
N ILE A 79 9.60 6.27 3.88
CA ILE A 79 10.10 7.19 2.83
C ILE A 79 11.54 7.62 3.10
N ARG A 80 11.90 7.91 4.36
CA ARG A 80 13.28 8.25 4.72
C ARG A 80 14.25 7.10 4.42
N VAL A 81 13.90 5.87 4.79
CA VAL A 81 14.72 4.68 4.51
C VAL A 81 14.92 4.48 3.01
N LEU A 82 13.83 4.48 2.23
CA LEU A 82 13.89 4.25 0.79
C LEU A 82 14.70 5.32 0.07
N ARG A 83 14.53 6.60 0.44
CA ARG A 83 15.34 7.70 -0.12
C ARG A 83 16.82 7.52 0.17
N SER A 84 17.18 7.14 1.39
CA SER A 84 18.59 6.92 1.75
C SER A 84 19.19 5.71 1.03
N LEU A 85 18.43 4.63 0.84
CA LEU A 85 18.88 3.49 0.03
C LEU A 85 19.07 3.86 -1.44
N VAL A 86 18.13 4.59 -2.04
CA VAL A 86 18.26 5.07 -3.42
C VAL A 86 19.50 5.96 -3.55
N GLY A 87 19.71 6.88 -2.61
CA GLY A 87 20.91 7.74 -2.59
C GLY A 87 22.20 6.91 -2.53
N TYR A 88 22.26 5.93 -1.63
CA TYR A 88 23.43 5.06 -1.50
C TYR A 88 23.75 4.30 -2.78
N TYR A 89 22.77 3.63 -3.40
CA TYR A 89 23.00 2.85 -4.62
C TYR A 89 23.31 3.74 -5.84
N ALA A 90 22.75 4.95 -5.90
CA ALA A 90 23.08 5.91 -6.96
C ALA A 90 24.52 6.43 -6.83
N GLU A 91 25.02 6.63 -5.60
CA GLU A 91 26.41 7.03 -5.32
C GLU A 91 27.39 5.85 -5.44
N HIS A 92 26.92 4.62 -5.28
CA HIS A 92 27.73 3.39 -5.34
C HIS A 92 27.13 2.36 -6.33
N PRO A 93 27.14 2.63 -7.65
CA PRO A 93 26.54 1.72 -8.64
C PRO A 93 27.12 0.31 -8.62
N ASP A 94 28.39 0.15 -8.23
CA ASP A 94 29.06 -1.15 -8.08
C ASP A 94 28.43 -2.03 -6.99
N SER A 95 27.67 -1.44 -6.06
CA SER A 95 26.91 -2.18 -5.03
C SER A 95 25.61 -2.77 -5.58
N LEU A 96 25.17 -2.38 -6.78
CA LEU A 96 24.03 -2.99 -7.46
C LEU A 96 24.43 -4.32 -8.08
N PRO A 97 23.51 -5.30 -8.16
CA PRO A 97 23.71 -6.48 -8.98
C PRO A 97 24.02 -6.09 -10.43
N LEU A 98 24.91 -6.81 -11.11
CA LEU A 98 25.26 -6.54 -12.52
C LEU A 98 24.04 -6.47 -13.44
N THR A 99 22.99 -7.24 -13.15
CA THR A 99 21.73 -7.24 -13.92
C THR A 99 20.88 -5.97 -13.72
N ALA A 100 21.20 -5.17 -12.70
CA ALA A 100 20.53 -3.93 -12.37
C ALA A 100 21.38 -2.70 -12.69
N GLN A 101 22.61 -2.88 -13.18
CA GLN A 101 23.48 -1.78 -13.61
C GLN A 101 23.19 -1.42 -15.07
N GLY A 102 23.03 -0.15 -15.34
CA GLY A 102 22.85 0.44 -16.66
C GLY A 102 23.52 1.82 -16.73
N ASP A 103 23.07 2.63 -17.68
CA ASP A 103 23.69 3.94 -17.97
C ASP A 103 23.18 5.08 -17.04
N ASP A 104 22.16 4.82 -16.22
CA ASP A 104 21.54 5.81 -15.33
C ASP A 104 21.46 5.28 -13.89
N ALA A 105 22.51 5.60 -13.11
CA ALA A 105 22.66 5.15 -11.73
C ALA A 105 21.46 5.49 -10.83
N VAL A 106 20.78 6.62 -11.04
CA VAL A 106 19.63 7.01 -10.22
C VAL A 106 18.43 6.15 -10.58
N ARG A 107 18.16 5.98 -11.88
CA ARG A 107 17.06 5.12 -12.35
C ARG A 107 17.27 3.67 -11.94
N ASP A 108 18.50 3.18 -12.01
CA ASP A 108 18.88 1.82 -11.64
C ASP A 108 18.71 1.60 -10.14
N ALA A 109 19.17 2.54 -9.31
CA ALA A 109 18.96 2.53 -7.87
C ALA A 109 17.47 2.54 -7.49
N VAL A 110 16.66 3.40 -8.12
CA VAL A 110 15.19 3.42 -7.90
C VAL A 110 14.56 2.09 -8.28
N THR A 111 14.94 1.52 -9.43
CA THR A 111 14.40 0.25 -9.91
C THR A 111 14.75 -0.90 -8.96
N TYR A 112 16.00 -0.93 -8.50
CA TYR A 112 16.45 -1.95 -7.57
C TYR A 112 15.76 -1.84 -6.20
N VAL A 113 15.70 -0.64 -5.62
CA VAL A 113 15.02 -0.40 -4.33
C VAL A 113 13.52 -0.69 -4.43
N ALA A 114 12.86 -0.33 -5.54
CA ALA A 114 11.44 -0.64 -5.77
C ALA A 114 11.16 -2.15 -5.89
N GLY A 115 12.15 -2.97 -6.22
CA GLY A 115 12.05 -4.43 -6.27
C GLY A 115 12.32 -5.12 -4.93
N MET A 116 12.71 -4.38 -3.88
CA MET A 116 13.00 -4.95 -2.58
C MET A 116 11.72 -5.31 -1.81
N THR A 117 11.76 -6.40 -1.05
CA THR A 117 10.79 -6.61 0.02
C THR A 117 11.10 -5.67 1.18
N ASP A 118 10.09 -5.31 1.97
CA ASP A 118 10.28 -4.40 3.11
C ASP A 118 11.35 -4.92 4.09
N ARG A 119 11.32 -6.22 4.40
CA ARG A 119 12.33 -6.88 5.25
C ARG A 119 13.73 -6.71 4.68
N TYR A 120 13.91 -6.98 3.38
CA TYR A 120 15.22 -6.87 2.75
C TYR A 120 15.70 -5.41 2.72
N ALA A 121 14.83 -4.45 2.40
CA ALA A 121 15.16 -3.03 2.40
C ALA A 121 15.62 -2.56 3.79
N PHE A 122 14.96 -2.98 4.87
CA PHE A 122 15.35 -2.62 6.23
C PHE A 122 16.65 -3.27 6.66
N ASP A 123 16.86 -4.55 6.32
CA ASP A 123 18.14 -5.22 6.56
C ASP A 123 19.26 -4.47 5.84
N GLN A 124 19.09 -4.11 4.56
CA GLN A 124 20.07 -3.32 3.82
C GLN A 124 20.28 -1.92 4.42
N ALA A 125 19.24 -1.25 4.89
CA ALA A 125 19.37 0.05 5.54
C ALA A 125 20.26 -0.04 6.80
N VAL A 126 20.08 -1.08 7.62
CA VAL A 126 20.91 -1.32 8.79
C VAL A 126 22.36 -1.63 8.38
N HIS A 127 22.54 -2.53 7.42
CA HIS A 127 23.87 -3.00 7.01
C HIS A 127 24.70 -1.96 6.25
N LEU A 128 24.09 -1.21 5.33
CA LEU A 128 24.80 -0.28 4.44
C LEU A 128 24.85 1.14 5.02
N LEU A 129 23.78 1.57 5.70
CA LEU A 129 23.63 2.95 6.16
C LEU A 129 23.82 3.10 7.67
N GLY A 130 24.03 1.99 8.40
CA GLY A 130 24.07 2.00 9.86
C GLY A 130 22.74 2.47 10.48
N TRP A 131 21.61 2.21 9.80
CA TRP A 131 20.32 2.73 10.24
C TRP A 131 19.95 2.23 11.64
N PRO A 132 19.53 3.10 12.58
CA PRO A 132 19.18 2.67 13.93
C PRO A 132 17.95 1.75 13.95
N LEU A 133 18.07 0.60 14.64
CA LEU A 133 17.01 -0.42 14.71
C LEU A 133 15.72 0.09 15.39
N ASP A 134 15.84 1.04 16.31
CA ASP A 134 14.73 1.69 17.01
C ASP A 134 13.96 2.69 16.13
N ARG A 135 14.56 3.10 15.00
CA ARG A 135 13.97 4.01 14.01
C ARG A 135 13.40 3.29 12.79
N LEU A 136 13.47 1.96 12.75
CA LEU A 136 12.82 1.19 11.69
C LEU A 136 11.29 1.27 11.84
N PRO A 137 10.54 1.29 10.72
CA PRO A 137 9.09 1.19 10.73
C PRO A 137 8.62 -0.06 11.49
N LYS A 138 7.60 0.09 12.35
CA LYS A 138 7.06 -1.02 13.16
C LYS A 138 6.11 -1.90 12.34
N GLY A 139 6.08 -3.20 12.65
CA GLY A 139 5.02 -4.11 12.16
C GLY A 139 5.30 -4.82 10.82
N ILE A 140 6.55 -4.83 10.35
CA ILE A 140 6.97 -5.62 9.19
C ILE A 140 7.75 -6.82 9.71
N ASP A 141 7.11 -8.01 9.68
CA ASP A 141 7.64 -9.34 10.02
C ASP A 141 8.84 -9.34 10.98
N ARG A 142 8.60 -8.95 12.24
CA ARG A 142 9.29 -9.65 13.32
C ARG A 142 8.44 -10.87 13.64
N PRO A 143 8.94 -12.11 13.44
CA PRO A 143 8.29 -13.24 14.07
C PRO A 143 8.26 -12.94 15.57
N ASP A 144 7.08 -13.08 16.17
CA ASP A 144 6.91 -12.96 17.62
C ASP A 144 8.01 -13.80 18.30
N ALA A 145 8.76 -13.15 19.18
CA ALA A 145 9.80 -13.78 19.98
C ALA A 145 9.19 -14.62 21.11
#